data_AF-A0A128EWZ1-F1
#
_entry.id   AF-A0A128EWZ1-F1
#
_cell.length_a   1.000
_cell.length_b   1.000
_cell.length_c   1.000
_cell.angle_alpha   90.00
_cell.angle_beta   90.00
_cell.angle_gamma   90.00
#
_symmetry.space_group_name_H-M   'P 1'
#
loop_
_entity.id
_entity.type
_entity.pdbx_description
1 polymer ?
#
loop_
_entity_poly.entity_id
_entity_poly.type
_entity_poly.pdbx_seq_one_letter_code
_entity_poly.pdbx_strand_id
1 'polypeptide(L)'
;MEQHVDINLTRVDEMRKSMIVNRTCAVIAKASNGGNPRKTYVLQSSVRQGAPVDETEIRAIAKKLSLSLQEQDLFVVIKRNLVHSKKVKDGQISAFAKHVVLHCDEETDIYHSLKGIEQQMQVMDQFIQYIHV
;
A
#
# COMPACT_ATOMS: atom_id res chain seq x y z
N MET A 1 37.29 -23.21 16.55
CA MET A 1 37.12 -22.02 15.69
C MET A 1 35.63 -21.81 15.55
N GLU A 2 35.05 -21.00 16.43
CA GLU A 2 33.66 -20.57 16.29
C GLU A 2 33.65 -19.46 15.24
N GLN A 3 33.13 -19.77 14.04
CA GLN A 3 32.83 -18.74 13.05
C GLN A 3 31.60 -17.98 13.54
N HIS A 4 31.84 -16.82 14.16
CA HIS A 4 30.80 -15.82 14.38
C HIS A 4 30.34 -15.32 13.00
N VAL A 5 29.17 -15.78 12.57
CA VAL A 5 28.48 -15.20 11.41
C VAL A 5 27.84 -13.91 11.90
N ASP A 6 28.49 -12.78 11.64
CA ASP A 6 27.88 -11.46 11.80
C ASP A 6 26.77 -11.31 10.75
N ILE A 7 25.55 -11.69 11.13
CA ILE A 7 24.37 -11.47 10.29
C ILE A 7 24.10 -9.98 10.32
N ASN A 8 24.37 -9.29 9.21
CA ASN A 8 24.04 -7.88 9.05
C ASN A 8 22.51 -7.72 9.00
N LEU A 9 21.90 -7.45 10.16
CA LEU A 9 20.45 -7.33 10.34
C LEU A 9 19.86 -6.23 9.45
N THR A 10 20.57 -5.12 9.24
CA THR A 10 20.14 -4.02 8.37
C THR A 10 19.93 -4.50 6.94
N ARG A 11 20.86 -5.29 6.40
CA ARG A 11 20.75 -5.88 5.06
C ARG A 11 19.56 -6.85 4.95
N VAL A 12 19.28 -7.60 6.02
CA VAL A 12 18.13 -8.53 6.06
C VAL A 12 16.80 -7.76 6.04
N ASP A 13 16.72 -6.64 6.76
CA ASP A 13 15.51 -5.80 6.81
C ASP A 13 15.26 -5.08 5.48
N GLU A 14 16.32 -4.60 4.82
CA GLU A 14 16.23 -4.03 3.47
C GLU A 14 15.74 -5.06 2.45
N MET A 15 16.25 -6.30 2.50
CA MET A 15 15.79 -7.38 1.65
C MET A 15 14.30 -7.71 1.88
N ARG A 16 13.87 -7.76 3.14
CA ARG A 16 12.45 -7.98 3.48
C ARG A 16 11.57 -6.84 2.95
N LYS A 17 11.98 -5.58 3.14
CA LYS A 17 11.27 -4.41 2.60
C LYS A 17 11.17 -4.47 1.07
N SER A 18 12.25 -4.83 0.37
CA SER A 18 12.24 -5.01 -1.08
C SER A 18 11.29 -6.13 -1.52
N MET A 19 11.27 -7.27 -0.83
CA MET A 19 10.32 -8.35 -1.13
C MET A 19 8.86 -7.90 -0.96
N ILE A 20 8.56 -7.14 0.08
CA ILE A 20 7.22 -6.60 0.33
C ILE A 20 6.82 -5.59 -0.76
N VAL A 21 7.74 -4.72 -1.16
CA VAL A 21 7.53 -3.76 -2.26
C VAL A 21 7.23 -4.48 -3.57
N ASN A 22 8.04 -5.47 -3.94
CA ASN A 22 7.83 -6.26 -5.17
C ASN A 22 6.47 -6.97 -5.17
N ARG A 23 6.05 -7.53 -4.04
CA ARG A 23 4.71 -8.13 -3.89
C ARG A 23 3.62 -7.09 -4.05
N THR A 24 3.81 -5.89 -3.52
CA THR A 24 2.86 -4.78 -3.64
C THR A 24 2.71 -4.34 -5.08
N CYS A 25 3.81 -4.14 -5.82
CA CYS A 25 3.73 -3.82 -7.25
C CYS A 25 3.06 -4.95 -8.06
N ALA A 26 3.29 -6.23 -7.71
CA ALA A 26 2.60 -7.35 -8.35
C ALA A 26 1.08 -7.36 -8.10
N VAL A 27 0.61 -6.95 -6.91
CA VAL A 27 -0.82 -6.78 -6.62
C VAL A 27 -1.41 -5.67 -7.49
N ILE A 28 -0.72 -4.53 -7.59
CA ILE A 28 -1.15 -3.39 -8.40
C ILE A 28 -1.24 -3.80 -9.88
N ALA A 29 -0.18 -4.41 -10.44
CA ALA A 29 -0.13 -4.80 -11.85
C ALA A 29 -1.19 -5.86 -12.23
N LYS A 30 -1.48 -6.82 -11.34
CA LYS A 30 -2.54 -7.83 -11.58
C LYS A 30 -3.93 -7.21 -11.71
N ALA A 31 -4.18 -6.11 -11.00
CA ALA A 31 -5.45 -5.42 -11.05
C ALA A 31 -5.61 -4.61 -12.34
N SER A 32 -4.51 -4.10 -12.90
CA SER A 32 -4.47 -3.38 -14.17
C SER A 32 -4.70 -4.32 -15.37
N ASN A 33 -4.18 -5.55 -15.31
CA ASN A 33 -4.22 -6.52 -16.42
C ASN A 33 -5.44 -7.47 -16.41
N GLY A 34 -6.30 -7.37 -15.39
CA GLY A 34 -7.30 -8.41 -15.09
C GLY A 34 -8.74 -7.91 -15.13
N GLY A 35 -9.33 -7.84 -16.33
CA GLY A 35 -10.78 -8.02 -16.47
C GLY A 35 -11.14 -9.44 -16.03
N ASN A 36 -11.45 -9.61 -14.74
CA ASN A 36 -11.70 -10.93 -14.16
C ASN A 36 -13.23 -11.21 -14.19
N PRO A 37 -13.74 -12.14 -15.02
CA PRO A 37 -15.16 -12.46 -15.07
C PRO A 37 -15.51 -13.51 -14.00
N ARG A 38 -15.09 -13.30 -12.75
CA ARG A 38 -15.27 -14.29 -11.68
C ARG A 38 -16.24 -13.78 -10.64
N LYS A 39 -17.45 -14.36 -10.73
CA LYS A 39 -18.55 -14.41 -9.76
C LYS A 39 -18.23 -13.65 -8.47
N THR A 40 -18.79 -12.45 -8.40
CA THR A 40 -18.93 -11.67 -7.18
C THR A 40 -19.61 -12.55 -6.14
N TYR A 41 -18.83 -13.14 -5.24
CA TYR A 41 -19.34 -13.34 -3.89
C TYR A 41 -19.65 -11.93 -3.40
N VAL A 42 -20.92 -11.54 -3.50
CA VAL A 42 -21.42 -10.39 -2.77
C VAL A 42 -21.38 -10.81 -1.32
N LEU A 43 -20.20 -10.67 -0.70
CA LEU A 43 -20.15 -10.46 0.74
C LEU A 43 -21.08 -9.28 0.97
N GLN A 44 -22.25 -9.58 1.54
CA GLN A 44 -23.18 -8.58 2.01
C GLN A 44 -22.34 -7.59 2.79
N SER A 45 -22.20 -6.42 2.17
CA SER A 45 -21.27 -5.40 2.55
C SER A 45 -21.55 -5.02 4.00
N SER A 46 -20.80 -5.60 4.93
CA SER A 46 -20.64 -5.07 6.28
C SER A 46 -19.75 -3.82 6.26
N VAL A 47 -19.55 -3.21 5.08
CA VAL A 47 -19.33 -1.76 5.00
C VAL A 47 -20.56 -1.17 5.67
N ARG A 48 -20.43 -0.83 6.96
CA ARG A 48 -21.17 0.29 7.52
C ARG A 48 -21.23 1.31 6.40
N GLN A 49 -22.42 1.70 5.97
CA GLN A 49 -22.63 2.88 5.13
C GLN A 49 -22.13 4.11 5.92
N GLY A 50 -20.82 4.20 6.11
CA GLY A 50 -20.15 5.37 6.61
C GLY A 50 -20.20 6.38 5.49
N ALA A 51 -20.27 7.66 5.87
CA ALA A 51 -20.10 8.74 4.93
C ALA A 51 -18.86 8.46 4.06
N PRO A 52 -18.91 8.76 2.74
CA PRO A 52 -17.74 8.67 1.90
C PRO A 52 -16.59 9.43 2.59
N VAL A 53 -15.46 8.76 2.77
CA VAL A 53 -14.28 9.40 3.36
C VAL A 53 -13.89 10.56 2.44
N ASP A 54 -13.86 11.77 2.98
CA ASP A 54 -13.44 12.94 2.21
C ASP A 54 -11.95 12.82 1.86
N GLU A 55 -11.67 12.45 0.61
CA GLU A 55 -10.31 12.33 0.10
C GLU A 55 -9.60 13.70 0.01
N THR A 56 -10.33 14.82 0.07
CA THR A 56 -9.77 16.18 -0.10
C THR A 56 -8.74 16.49 0.99
N GLU A 57 -9.08 16.20 2.24
CA GLU A 57 -8.18 16.41 3.37
C GLU A 57 -6.97 15.46 3.29
N ILE A 58 -7.20 14.20 2.92
CA ILE A 58 -6.14 13.20 2.77
C ILE A 58 -5.15 13.62 1.67
N ARG A 59 -5.65 14.09 0.53
CA ARG A 59 -4.81 14.59 -0.57
C ARG A 59 -4.08 15.87 -0.19
N ALA A 60 -4.67 16.74 0.63
CA ALA A 60 -3.97 17.90 1.16
C ALA A 60 -2.79 17.51 2.06
N ILE A 61 -2.95 16.48 2.90
CA ILE A 61 -1.85 15.93 3.71
C ILE A 61 -0.77 15.33 2.81
N ALA A 62 -1.16 14.52 1.82
CA ALA A 62 -0.25 13.90 0.87
C ALA A 62 0.59 14.94 0.10
N LYS A 63 -0.04 16.05 -0.32
CA LYS A 63 0.66 17.21 -0.93
C LYS A 63 1.65 17.87 0.03
N LYS A 64 1.29 18.05 1.31
CA LYS A 64 2.22 18.60 2.33
C LYS A 64 3.44 17.70 2.57
N LEU A 65 3.33 16.41 2.29
CA LEU A 65 4.44 15.44 2.36
C LEU A 65 5.26 15.38 1.05
N SER A 66 4.99 16.29 0.11
CA SER A 66 5.65 16.39 -1.20
C SER A 66 5.61 15.08 -1.98
N LEU A 67 4.46 14.41 -1.96
CA LEU A 67 4.25 13.16 -2.69
C LEU A 67 3.97 13.44 -4.18
N SER A 68 4.51 12.61 -5.07
CA SER A 68 4.13 12.58 -6.49
C SER A 68 2.66 12.17 -6.65
N LEU A 69 2.06 12.35 -7.84
CA LEU A 69 0.64 11.98 -8.04
C LEU A 69 0.38 10.49 -7.76
N GLN A 70 1.24 9.60 -8.24
CA GLN A 70 1.13 8.15 -7.97
C GLN A 70 1.32 7.82 -6.49
N GLU A 71 2.26 8.48 -5.82
CA GLU A 71 2.45 8.31 -4.37
C GLU A 71 1.23 8.81 -3.58
N GLN A 72 0.62 9.92 -4.00
CA GLN A 72 -0.61 10.42 -3.42
C GLN A 72 -1.75 9.41 -3.58
N ASP A 73 -1.88 8.76 -4.72
CA ASP A 73 -2.93 7.77 -4.95
C ASP A 73 -2.80 6.55 -4.04
N LEU A 74 -1.59 5.99 -3.92
CA LEU A 74 -1.33 4.89 -2.97
C LEU A 74 -1.53 5.34 -1.52
N PHE A 75 -1.08 6.55 -1.19
CA PHE A 75 -1.26 7.14 0.14
C PHE A 75 -2.75 7.26 0.51
N VAL A 76 -3.58 7.74 -0.41
CA VAL A 76 -5.03 7.88 -0.21
C VAL A 76 -5.67 6.53 0.03
N VAL A 77 -5.32 5.52 -0.78
CA VAL A 77 -5.85 4.15 -0.65
C VAL A 77 -5.52 3.56 0.71
N ILE A 78 -4.31 3.77 1.23
CA ILE A 78 -3.92 3.25 2.55
C ILE A 78 -4.59 4.06 3.66
N LYS A 79 -4.55 5.40 3.57
CA LYS A 79 -5.06 6.29 4.61
C LYS A 79 -6.57 6.14 4.81
N ARG A 80 -7.36 5.95 3.73
CA ARG A 80 -8.81 5.70 3.83
C ARG A 80 -9.11 4.39 4.57
N ASN A 81 -8.29 3.36 4.38
CA ASN A 81 -8.43 2.07 5.06
C ASN A 81 -7.99 2.14 6.54
N LEU A 82 -7.31 3.22 6.94
CA LEU A 82 -6.80 3.46 8.28
C LEU A 82 -7.45 4.66 8.97
N VAL A 83 -8.62 5.12 8.51
CA VAL A 83 -9.23 6.38 8.98
C VAL A 83 -9.43 6.45 10.50
N HIS A 84 -9.59 5.29 11.17
CA HIS A 84 -9.74 5.18 12.62
C HIS A 84 -8.47 4.71 13.36
N SER A 85 -7.39 4.43 12.63
CA SER A 85 -6.12 4.01 13.23
C SER A 85 -5.34 5.21 13.75
N LYS A 86 -5.12 5.25 15.06
CA LYS A 86 -4.24 6.25 15.71
C LYS A 86 -2.78 5.81 15.80
N LYS A 87 -2.48 4.56 15.44
CA LYS A 87 -1.14 3.97 15.61
C LYS A 87 -0.22 4.24 14.43
N VAL A 88 -0.79 4.38 13.24
CA VAL A 88 -0.03 4.56 12.00
C VAL A 88 0.15 6.05 11.73
N LYS A 89 1.40 6.47 11.56
CA LYS A 89 1.77 7.86 11.24
C LYS A 89 1.77 8.08 9.73
N ASP A 90 1.42 9.29 9.30
CA ASP A 90 1.44 9.65 7.87
C ASP A 90 2.82 9.48 7.23
N GLY A 91 3.90 9.71 8.00
CA GLY A 91 5.27 9.46 7.54
C GLY A 91 5.54 7.99 7.19
N GLN A 92 4.90 7.03 7.86
CA GLN A 92 5.05 5.59 7.55
C GLN A 92 4.34 5.24 6.24
N ILE A 93 3.14 5.80 6.03
CA ILE A 93 2.37 5.64 4.80
C ILE A 93 3.12 6.29 3.63
N SER A 94 3.64 7.50 3.82
CA SER A 94 4.45 8.23 2.84
C SER A 94 5.71 7.47 2.45
N ALA A 95 6.47 6.95 3.42
CA ALA A 95 7.67 6.17 3.14
C ALA A 95 7.37 4.90 2.36
N PHE A 96 6.30 4.19 2.70
CA PHE A 96 5.86 3.02 1.95
C PHE A 96 5.43 3.39 0.52
N ALA A 97 4.60 4.43 0.36
CA ALA A 97 4.11 4.87 -0.94
C ALA A 97 5.27 5.24 -1.88
N LYS A 98 6.24 6.01 -1.41
CA LYS A 98 7.47 6.34 -2.16
C LYS A 98 8.24 5.09 -2.58
N HIS A 99 8.43 4.17 -1.65
CA HIS A 99 9.22 2.96 -1.92
C HIS A 99 8.53 2.06 -2.95
N VAL A 100 7.20 1.93 -2.88
CA VAL A 100 6.43 1.16 -3.87
C VAL A 100 6.45 1.84 -5.23
N VAL A 101 6.14 3.13 -5.31
CA VAL A 101 6.09 3.87 -6.59
C VAL A 101 7.44 3.90 -7.29
N LEU A 102 8.55 3.98 -6.53
CA LEU A 102 9.89 3.88 -7.09
C LEU A 102 10.14 2.57 -7.88
N HIS A 103 9.41 1.50 -7.56
CA HIS A 103 9.59 0.17 -8.15
C HIS A 103 8.44 -0.27 -9.07
N CYS A 104 7.40 0.55 -9.19
CA CYS A 104 6.29 0.29 -10.08
C CYS A 104 6.48 1.08 -11.38
N ASP A 105 5.89 0.60 -12.48
CA ASP A 105 6.02 1.27 -13.78
C ASP A 105 5.37 2.66 -13.75
N GLU A 106 6.03 3.66 -14.35
CA GLU A 106 5.56 5.06 -14.35
C GLU A 106 4.17 5.24 -14.99
N GLU A 107 3.76 4.35 -15.87
CA GLU A 107 2.44 4.37 -16.53
C GLU A 107 1.33 3.70 -15.69
N THR A 108 1.67 3.15 -14.51
CA THR A 108 0.72 2.40 -13.68
C THR A 108 -0.36 3.32 -13.10
N ASP A 109 -1.63 3.04 -13.42
CA ASP A 109 -2.78 3.68 -12.77
C ASP A 109 -3.10 2.98 -11.43
N ILE A 110 -2.37 3.40 -10.39
CA ILE A 110 -2.50 2.83 -9.04
C ILE A 110 -3.90 3.01 -8.49
N TYR A 111 -4.52 4.18 -8.69
CA TYR A 111 -5.82 4.49 -8.11
C TYR A 111 -6.91 3.56 -8.65
N HIS A 112 -6.93 3.32 -9.97
CA HIS A 112 -7.90 2.40 -10.58
C HIS A 112 -7.60 0.95 -10.24
N SER A 113 -6.32 0.56 -10.23
CA SER A 113 -5.87 -0.78 -9.87
C SER A 113 -6.30 -1.17 -8.45
N LEU A 114 -6.44 -0.20 -7.55
CA LEU A 114 -6.83 -0.45 -6.15
C LEU A 114 -8.30 -0.07 -5.85
N LYS A 115 -9.19 -0.10 -6.85
CA LYS A 115 -10.64 0.04 -6.62
C LYS A 115 -11.25 -1.20 -5.94
N GLY A 116 -10.76 -2.40 -6.23
CA GLY A 116 -11.28 -3.64 -5.65
C GLY A 116 -10.87 -3.83 -4.19
N ILE A 117 -11.79 -4.34 -3.36
CA ILE A 117 -11.54 -4.58 -1.93
C ILE A 117 -10.43 -5.60 -1.72
N GLU A 118 -10.38 -6.65 -2.54
CA GLU A 118 -9.35 -7.70 -2.44
C GLU A 118 -7.93 -7.12 -2.62
N GLN A 119 -7.73 -6.31 -3.66
CA GLN A 119 -6.45 -5.66 -3.95
C GLN A 119 -6.06 -4.71 -2.82
N GLN A 120 -7.03 -3.93 -2.31
CA GLN A 120 -6.80 -3.06 -1.17
C GLN A 120 -6.37 -3.85 0.07
N MET A 121 -7.05 -4.95 0.39
CA MET A 121 -6.68 -5.81 1.52
C MET A 121 -5.27 -6.39 1.35
N GLN A 122 -4.91 -6.83 0.15
CA GLN A 122 -3.56 -7.33 -0.14
C GLN A 122 -2.50 -6.25 0.02
N VAL A 123 -2.74 -5.02 -0.47
CA VAL A 123 -1.85 -3.87 -0.26
C VAL A 123 -1.74 -3.52 1.22
N MET A 124 -2.85 -3.56 1.97
CA MET A 124 -2.87 -3.28 3.40
C MET A 124 -2.08 -4.32 4.20
N ASP A 125 -2.16 -5.60 3.84
CA ASP A 125 -1.33 -6.66 4.43
C ASP A 125 0.17 -6.40 4.17
N GLN A 126 0.54 -6.07 2.93
CA GLN A 126 1.93 -5.70 2.61
C GLN A 126 2.39 -4.45 3.38
N PHE A 127 1.54 -3.43 3.50
CA PHE A 127 1.84 -2.22 4.27
C PHE A 127 2.07 -2.54 5.77
N ILE A 128 1.21 -3.36 6.37
CA ILE A 128 1.36 -3.76 7.77
C ILE A 128 2.68 -4.52 7.96
N GLN A 129 3.02 -5.45 7.06
CA GLN A 129 4.31 -6.13 7.11
C GLN A 129 5.46 -5.12 7.00
N TYR A 130 5.37 -4.16 6.08
CA TYR A 130 6.42 -3.17 5.83
C TYR A 130 6.78 -2.33 7.06
N ILE A 131 5.79 -1.88 7.83
CA ILE A 131 6.02 -1.02 9.00
C ILE A 131 6.49 -1.79 10.24
N HIS A 132 6.43 -3.13 10.20
CA HIS A 132 6.89 -4.02 11.28
C HIS A 132 8.16 -4.81 10.91
N VAL A 133 8.77 -4.52 9.75
CA VAL A 133 10.17 -4.92 9.47
C VAL A 133 11.11 -4.01 10.24
#